data_AF-A0A8H4ZWD1-F1
#
_entry.id   AF-A0A8H4ZWD1-F1
#
_cell.length_a   1.000
_cell.length_b   1.000
_cell.length_c   1.000
_cell.angle_alpha   90.00
_cell.angle_beta   90.00
_cell.angle_gamma   90.00
#
_symmetry.space_group_name_H-M   'P 1'
#
loop_
_entity.id
_entity.type
_entity.pdbx_description
1 polymer ?
#
loop_
_entity_poly.entity_id
_entity_poly.type
_entity_poly.pdbx_seq_one_letter_code
_entity_poly.pdbx_strand_id
1 'polypeptide(L)'
;MQIIALVSYLAVAAAATDVITARVYNQKNLKGSHEDVHGYGCGNVGSSKFKVNSIHLRRSTFCYLYEKKNCKGSSIYVSRDVNDLHLDTVNSVHCVNNPDKA
;
A
#
# COMPACT_ATOMS: atom_id res chain seq x y z
N MET A 1 16.92 51.19 23.03
CA MET A 1 16.01 50.05 23.29
C MET A 1 15.88 49.28 21.97
N GLN A 2 16.65 48.22 21.77
CA GLN A 2 16.55 47.36 20.59
C GLN A 2 15.95 46.03 21.02
N ILE A 3 14.78 45.70 20.47
CA ILE A 3 14.13 44.41 20.66
C ILE A 3 14.70 43.49 19.59
N ILE A 4 15.58 42.58 19.98
CA ILE A 4 16.08 41.50 19.14
C ILE A 4 14.96 40.46 19.09
N ALA A 5 14.15 40.50 18.04
CA ALA A 5 13.18 39.45 17.77
C ALA A 5 13.92 38.23 17.22
N LEU A 6 14.29 37.30 18.12
CA LEU A 6 14.65 35.94 17.75
C LEU A 6 13.38 35.25 17.25
N VAL A 7 13.14 35.35 15.95
CA VAL A 7 12.13 34.54 15.26
C VAL A 7 12.65 33.11 15.28
N SER A 8 12.22 32.34 16.27
CA SER A 8 12.41 30.91 16.36
C SER A 8 11.80 30.24 15.13
N TYR A 9 12.65 29.93 14.14
CA TYR A 9 12.30 29.10 13.01
C TYR A 9 11.97 27.69 13.51
N LEU A 10 10.73 27.48 13.95
CA LEU A 10 10.16 26.16 14.18
C LEU A 10 10.07 25.47 12.82
N ALA A 11 11.10 24.70 12.48
CA ALA A 11 11.04 23.72 11.42
C ALA A 11 9.99 22.67 11.81
N VAL A 12 8.76 22.84 11.34
CA VAL A 12 7.74 21.81 11.37
C VAL A 12 8.23 20.69 10.45
N ALA A 13 8.87 19.68 11.05
CA ALA A 13 9.05 18.40 10.38
C ALA A 13 7.65 17.83 10.13
N ALA A 14 7.16 17.95 8.90
CA ALA A 14 5.96 17.25 8.49
C ALA A 14 6.27 15.75 8.62
N ALA A 15 5.72 15.10 9.65
CA ALA A 15 5.72 13.66 9.72
C ALA A 15 5.04 13.16 8.44
N ALA A 16 5.79 12.44 7.60
CA ALA A 16 5.22 11.79 6.43
C ALA A 16 4.07 10.91 6.94
N THR A 17 2.83 11.32 6.65
CA THR A 17 1.67 10.55 7.07
C THR A 17 1.75 9.21 6.38
N ASP A 18 1.76 8.14 7.16
CA ASP A 18 1.80 6.80 6.62
C ASP A 18 0.53 6.56 5.80
N VAL A 19 0.68 6.47 4.47
CA VAL A 19 -0.43 6.36 3.53
C VAL A 19 -0.70 4.90 3.23
N ILE A 20 -1.77 4.32 3.77
CA ILE A 20 -2.19 2.97 3.35
C ILE A 20 -2.85 3.06 1.97
N THR A 21 -2.20 2.50 0.95
CA THR A 21 -2.67 2.49 -0.46
C THR A 21 -3.43 1.22 -0.81
N ALA A 22 -3.17 0.12 -0.12
CA ALA A 22 -3.99 -1.09 -0.21
C ALA A 22 -3.90 -1.90 1.09
N ARG A 23 -4.85 -2.81 1.27
CA ARG A 23 -4.83 -3.82 2.34
C ARG A 23 -5.08 -5.19 1.73
N VAL A 24 -4.15 -6.11 1.97
CA VAL A 24 -4.28 -7.51 1.55
C VAL A 24 -4.73 -8.37 2.72
N TYR A 25 -5.51 -9.40 2.42
CA TYR A 25 -6.12 -10.27 3.42
C TYR A 25 -5.75 -11.72 3.18
N ASN A 26 -5.60 -12.49 4.26
CA ASN A 26 -5.30 -13.91 4.16
C ASN A 26 -6.54 -14.80 3.91
N GLN A 27 -7.73 -14.23 3.90
CA GLN A 27 -8.95 -14.93 3.50
C GLN A 27 -9.64 -14.20 2.35
N LYS A 28 -10.60 -14.88 1.73
CA LYS A 28 -11.49 -14.31 0.73
C LYS A 28 -12.45 -13.30 1.37
N ASN A 29 -13.09 -12.48 0.54
CA ASN A 29 -14.11 -11.50 0.90
C ASN A 29 -13.62 -10.44 1.91
N LEU A 30 -12.35 -10.05 1.85
CA LEU A 30 -11.75 -8.99 2.66
C LEU A 30 -11.80 -9.28 4.18
N LYS A 31 -11.59 -10.56 4.56
CA LYS A 31 -11.68 -11.05 5.95
C LYS A 31 -10.35 -11.62 6.45
N GLY A 32 -10.30 -11.86 7.75
CA GLY A 32 -9.16 -12.50 8.41
C GLY A 32 -8.04 -11.52 8.75
N SER A 33 -6.83 -12.07 8.89
CA SER A 33 -5.62 -11.28 9.12
C SER A 33 -5.29 -10.47 7.86
N HIS A 34 -4.67 -9.31 8.06
CA HIS A 34 -4.32 -8.42 6.96
C HIS A 34 -2.90 -7.86 7.08
N GLU A 35 -2.36 -7.45 5.94
CA GLU A 35 -1.15 -6.65 5.83
C GLU A 35 -1.48 -5.38 5.04
N ASP A 36 -0.96 -4.24 5.50
CA ASP A 36 -1.14 -2.95 4.85
C ASP A 36 0.01 -2.69 3.86
N VAL A 37 -0.35 -2.16 2.69
CA VAL A 37 0.60 -1.66 1.70
C VAL A 37 0.73 -0.17 1.91
N HIS A 38 1.93 0.24 2.31
CA HIS A 38 2.23 1.61 2.71
C HIS A 38 2.88 2.39 1.57
N GLY A 39 2.38 3.60 1.34
CA GLY A 39 2.82 4.52 0.31
C GLY A 39 2.49 4.07 -1.12
N TYR A 40 2.89 4.91 -2.07
CA TYR A 40 2.97 4.53 -3.47
C TYR A 40 4.34 3.91 -3.73
N GLY A 41 4.38 2.83 -4.51
CA GLY A 41 5.59 2.05 -4.74
C GLY A 41 5.42 0.58 -4.38
N CYS A 42 6.55 -0.12 -4.37
CA CYS A 42 6.61 -1.55 -4.12
C CYS A 42 6.68 -1.86 -2.62
N GLY A 43 5.70 -2.59 -2.10
CA GLY A 43 5.70 -3.18 -0.77
C GLY A 43 5.76 -4.70 -0.83
N ASN A 44 6.60 -5.32 -0.01
CA ASN A 44 6.56 -6.76 0.17
C ASN A 44 5.37 -7.12 1.06
N VAL A 45 4.60 -8.11 0.64
CA VAL A 45 3.49 -8.69 1.40
C VAL A 45 3.61 -10.20 1.33
N GLY A 46 2.82 -10.89 2.14
CA GLY A 46 2.78 -12.34 2.08
C GLY A 46 4.04 -12.99 2.65
N SER A 47 3.84 -14.20 3.14
CA SER A 47 4.88 -15.03 3.73
C SER A 47 4.46 -16.48 3.73
N SER A 48 5.33 -17.38 4.17
CA SER A 48 4.97 -18.79 4.39
C SER A 48 3.80 -18.98 5.36
N LYS A 49 3.48 -17.97 6.18
CA LYS A 49 2.36 -17.97 7.13
C LYS A 49 1.18 -17.08 6.70
N PHE A 50 1.34 -16.31 5.62
CA PHE A 50 0.33 -15.38 5.13
C PHE A 50 0.23 -15.49 3.61
N LYS A 51 -0.80 -16.19 3.13
CA LYS A 51 -1.16 -16.21 1.71
C LYS A 51 -2.20 -15.14 1.44
N VAL A 52 -1.91 -14.23 0.52
CA VAL A 52 -2.88 -13.22 0.05
C VAL A 52 -4.01 -13.89 -0.74
N ASN A 53 -5.25 -13.66 -0.34
CA ASN A 53 -6.46 -14.20 -0.98
C ASN A 53 -7.49 -13.14 -1.38
N SER A 54 -7.43 -11.94 -0.82
CA SER A 54 -8.24 -10.81 -1.28
C SER A 54 -7.54 -9.48 -1.01
N ILE A 55 -7.93 -8.43 -1.72
CA ILE A 55 -7.32 -7.11 -1.61
C ILE A 55 -8.39 -6.01 -1.67
N HIS A 56 -8.25 -5.05 -0.76
CA HIS A 56 -9.00 -3.80 -0.76
C HIS A 56 -8.07 -2.67 -1.17
N LEU A 57 -8.41 -1.97 -2.25
CA LEU A 57 -7.67 -0.81 -2.71
C LEU A 57 -8.16 0.41 -1.95
N ARG A 58 -7.21 1.16 -1.38
CA ARG A 58 -7.50 2.39 -0.65
C ARG A 58 -7.07 3.57 -1.46
N ARG A 59 -7.85 4.65 -1.32
CA ARG A 59 -7.72 5.85 -2.16
C ARG A 59 -7.91 5.50 -3.63
N SER A 60 -7.98 6.51 -4.49
CA SER A 60 -8.09 6.31 -5.93
C SER A 60 -6.74 5.79 -6.45
N THR A 61 -6.52 4.49 -6.34
CA THR A 61 -5.26 3.81 -6.67
C THR A 61 -5.51 2.58 -7.54
N PHE A 62 -4.48 2.13 -8.23
CA PHE A 62 -4.42 0.78 -8.78
C PHE A 62 -3.12 0.13 -8.32
N CYS A 63 -3.09 -1.19 -8.28
CA CYS A 63 -1.92 -1.93 -7.87
C CYS A 63 -1.59 -3.08 -8.83
N TYR A 64 -0.30 -3.43 -8.90
CA TYR A 64 0.18 -4.65 -9.51
C TYR A 64 0.58 -5.65 -8.43
N LEU A 65 0.04 -6.86 -8.50
CA LEU A 65 0.34 -7.95 -7.58
C LEU A 65 1.40 -8.85 -8.21
N TYR A 66 2.52 -9.10 -7.53
CA TYR A 66 3.65 -9.85 -8.07
C TYR A 66 3.84 -11.19 -7.37
N GLU A 67 4.24 -12.19 -8.15
CA GLU A 67 4.51 -13.54 -7.67
C GLU A 67 5.75 -13.60 -6.75
N LYS A 68 6.74 -12.70 -6.92
CA LYS A 68 7.99 -12.62 -6.13
C LYS A 68 8.04 -11.35 -5.29
N LYS A 69 8.96 -11.32 -4.32
CA LYS A 69 9.29 -10.12 -3.55
C LYS A 69 9.94 -9.05 -4.44
N ASN A 70 9.87 -7.80 -3.98
CA ASN A 70 10.45 -6.61 -4.60
C ASN A 70 9.93 -6.34 -6.02
N CYS A 71 8.65 -6.65 -6.26
CA CYS A 71 7.91 -6.40 -7.49
C CYS A 71 8.59 -6.98 -8.73
N LYS A 72 8.96 -8.26 -8.63
CA LYS A 72 9.61 -9.04 -9.70
C LYS A 72 8.71 -10.19 -10.15
N GLY A 73 9.00 -10.67 -11.36
CA GLY A 73 8.28 -11.81 -11.95
C GLY A 73 6.93 -11.39 -12.55
N SER A 74 6.06 -12.38 -12.74
CA SER A 74 4.72 -12.16 -13.30
C SER A 74 3.90 -11.25 -12.41
N SER A 75 3.11 -10.37 -13.03
CA SER A 75 2.27 -9.40 -12.33
C SER A 75 0.84 -9.41 -12.84
N ILE A 76 -0.11 -9.12 -11.95
CA ILE A 76 -1.52 -8.93 -12.29
C ILE A 76 -1.96 -7.55 -11.86
N TYR A 77 -2.67 -6.86 -12.75
CA TYR A 77 -3.23 -5.54 -12.52
C TYR A 77 -4.57 -5.62 -11.79
N VAL A 78 -4.74 -4.79 -10.76
CA VAL A 78 -6.01 -4.60 -10.05
C VAL A 78 -6.30 -3.11 -9.87
N SER A 79 -7.53 -2.69 -10.17
CA SER A 79 -7.96 -1.28 -10.08
C SER A 79 -9.27 -1.08 -9.34
N ARG A 80 -9.71 -2.14 -8.65
CA ARG A 80 -10.85 -2.22 -7.75
C ARG A 80 -10.58 -3.31 -6.73
N ASP A 81 -11.39 -3.34 -5.69
CA ASP A 81 -11.38 -4.42 -4.71
C ASP A 81 -11.58 -5.79 -5.37
N VAL A 82 -10.87 -6.79 -4.86
CA VAL A 82 -10.98 -8.17 -5.33
C VAL A 82 -11.22 -9.07 -4.14
N ASN A 83 -12.42 -9.67 -4.10
CA ASN A 83 -12.85 -10.56 -3.02
C ASN A 83 -12.19 -11.96 -3.07
N ASP A 84 -11.70 -12.38 -4.24
CA ASP A 84 -11.06 -13.69 -4.40
C ASP A 84 -9.96 -13.58 -5.46
N LEU A 85 -8.73 -13.41 -5.00
CA LEU A 85 -7.53 -13.49 -5.82
C LEU A 85 -7.27 -14.98 -6.02
N HIS A 86 -7.78 -15.55 -7.11
CA HIS A 86 -7.50 -16.93 -7.54
C HIS A 86 -6.04 -17.11 -7.99
N LEU A 87 -5.09 -16.74 -7.13
CA LEU A 87 -3.67 -16.69 -7.38
C LEU A 87 -2.96 -17.63 -6.41
N ASP A 88 -1.95 -18.34 -6.92
CA ASP A 88 -1.18 -19.25 -6.10
C ASP A 88 -0.34 -18.51 -5.08
N THR A 89 0.31 -17.41 -5.49
CA THR A 89 1.19 -16.64 -4.62
C THR A 89 1.23 -15.17 -5.00
N VAL A 90 1.14 -14.29 -3.99
CA VAL A 90 1.45 -12.86 -4.10
C VAL A 90 2.43 -12.52 -2.98
N ASN A 91 3.59 -12.01 -3.36
CA ASN A 91 4.70 -11.74 -2.44
C ASN A 91 5.15 -10.27 -2.43
N SER A 92 4.62 -9.46 -3.35
CA SER A 92 4.74 -7.99 -3.28
C SER A 92 3.64 -7.32 -4.08
N VAL A 93 3.38 -6.06 -3.76
CA VAL A 93 2.36 -5.22 -4.37
C VAL A 93 2.99 -3.89 -4.73
N HIS A 94 2.79 -3.43 -5.96
CA HIS A 94 3.15 -2.08 -6.36
C HIS A 94 1.89 -1.24 -6.56
N CYS A 95 1.61 -0.30 -5.64
CA CYS A 95 0.47 0.59 -5.76
C CYS A 95 0.88 1.96 -6.33
N VAL A 96 0.06 2.49 -7.23
CA VAL A 96 0.28 3.76 -7.92
C VAL A 96 -0.93 4.65 -7.69
N ASN A 97 -0.67 5.95 -7.51
CA ASN A 97 -1.73 6.93 -7.39
C ASN A 97 -2.51 7.02 -8.72
N ASN A 98 -3.83 7.03 -8.64
CA ASN A 98 -4.71 7.18 -9.80
C ASN A 98 -5.66 8.37 -9.59
N PRO A 99 -5.17 9.60 -9.83
CA PRO A 99 -5.93 10.82 -9.55
C PRO A 99 -7.24 10.92 -10.36
N ASP A 100 -7.36 10.20 -11.48
CA ASP A 100 -8.54 10.24 -12.35
C ASP A 100 -9.73 9.42 -11.83
N LYS A 101 -9.56 8.70 -10.71
CA LYS A 101 -10.62 7.93 -10.03
C LYS A 101 -11.10 8.57 -8.72
N ALA A 102 -10.77 9.84 -8.47
CA ALA A 102 -11.17 10.57 -7.26
C ALA A 102 -12.64 11.03 -7.30
#